data_AF-H9F5L8-F1
#
_entry.id   AF-H9F5L8-F1
#
_cell.length_a   1.000
_cell.length_b   1.000
_cell.length_c   1.000
_cell.angle_alpha   90.00
_cell.angle_beta   90.00
_cell.angle_gamma   90.00
#
_symmetry.space_group_name_H-M   'P 1'
#
loop_
_entity.id
_entity.type
_entity.pdbx_description
1 polymer ?
#
loop_
_entity_poly.entity_id
_entity_poly.type
_entity_poly.pdbx_seq_one_letter_code
_entity_poly.pdbx_strand_id
1 'polypeptide(L)' 'KVVGNTTSGSYSYSIQKSLAFAYVPVELSEVGQQVEVELLGKNYTAVVIQQPLVLTEPTRNRLQKKGGKDKT' A
#
# COMPACT_ATOMS: atom_id res chain seq x y z
N LYS A 1 11.65 0.78 -18.74
CA LYS A 1 12.96 0.49 -18.10
C LYS A 1 12.68 -0.08 -16.71
N VAL A 2 13.41 -1.12 -16.29
CA VAL A 2 13.27 -1.65 -14.92
C VAL A 2 13.85 -0.63 -13.94
N VAL A 3 13.07 -0.24 -12.93
CA VAL A 3 13.46 0.76 -11.92
C VAL A 3 13.58 0.16 -10.52
N GLY A 4 13.18 -1.09 -10.32
CA GLY A 4 13.16 -1.73 -9.02
C GLY A 4 12.57 -3.14 -9.07
N ASN A 5 12.26 -3.72 -7.91
CA ASN A 5 11.70 -5.07 -7.81
C ASN A 5 10.70 -5.19 -6.66
N THR A 6 9.76 -6.12 -6.80
CA THR A 6 8.88 -6.56 -5.71
C THR A 6 9.64 -7.51 -4.77
N THR A 7 9.36 -7.44 -3.47
CA THR A 7 9.99 -8.29 -2.44
C THR A 7 9.03 -9.33 -1.89
N SER A 8 7.79 -8.94 -1.66
CA SER A 8 6.71 -9.83 -1.23
C SER A 8 5.39 -9.35 -1.83
N GLY A 9 4.41 -10.24 -1.95
CA GLY A 9 3.09 -9.90 -2.44
C GLY A 9 2.05 -10.95 -2.07
N SER A 10 0.80 -10.52 -2.06
CA SER A 10 -0.36 -11.37 -1.78
C SER A 10 -1.62 -10.81 -2.43
N TYR A 11 -2.68 -11.61 -2.51
CA TYR A 11 -3.99 -11.11 -2.92
C TYR A 11 -4.74 -10.55 -1.70
N SER A 12 -5.18 -9.30 -1.80
CA SER A 12 -6.00 -8.68 -0.77
C SER A 12 -7.47 -8.94 -1.04
N TYR A 13 -8.07 -9.79 -0.21
CA TYR A 13 -9.49 -10.15 -0.32
C TYR A 13 -10.42 -8.99 0.03
N SER A 14 -9.97 -8.00 0.81
CA SER A 14 -10.81 -6.85 1.19
C SER A 14 -11.04 -5.86 0.05
N ILE A 15 -10.03 -5.65 -0.81
CA ILE A 15 -10.09 -4.73 -1.96
C ILE A 15 -10.17 -5.46 -3.31
N GLN A 16 -10.18 -6.79 -3.28
CA GLN A 16 -10.23 -7.68 -4.46
C GLN A 16 -9.09 -7.42 -5.48
N LYS A 17 -7.90 -7.07 -4.99
CA LYS A 17 -6.72 -6.75 -5.81
C LYS A 17 -5.45 -7.30 -5.18
N SER A 18 -4.42 -7.50 -6.01
CA SER A 18 -3.08 -7.86 -5.54
C SER A 18 -2.40 -6.69 -4.83
N LEU A 19 -1.63 -7.01 -3.79
CA LEU A 19 -0.74 -6.11 -3.07
C LEU A 19 0.69 -6.63 -3.17
N ALA A 20 1.64 -5.73 -3.25
CA ALA A 20 3.06 -6.06 -3.21
C ALA A 20 3.85 -4.96 -2.48
N PHE A 21 4.92 -5.37 -1.82
CA PHE A 21 5.99 -4.48 -1.41
C PHE A 21 7.05 -4.45 -2.50
N ALA A 22 7.62 -3.26 -2.75
CA ALA A 22 8.64 -3.07 -3.77
C ALA A 22 9.64 -2.01 -3.33
N TYR A 23 10.87 -2.15 -3.81
CA TYR A 23 11.85 -1.07 -3.80
C TYR A 23 11.79 -0.32 -5.13
N VAL A 24 11.74 1.00 -5.06
CA VAL A 24 11.75 1.92 -6.19
C VAL A 24 12.64 3.13 -5.87
N PRO A 25 13.13 3.87 -6.87
CA PRO A 25 13.82 5.13 -6.65
C PRO A 25 12.92 6.12 -5.89
N VAL A 26 13.52 6.99 -5.09
CA VAL A 26 12.76 7.91 -4.20
C VAL A 26 11.84 8.83 -5.01
N GLU A 27 12.28 9.22 -6.21
CA GLU A 27 11.52 10.06 -7.14
C GLU A 27 10.23 9.40 -7.64
N LEU A 28 10.13 8.06 -7.53
CA LEU A 28 8.97 7.27 -7.93
C LEU A 28 8.23 6.66 -6.72
N SER A 29 8.59 7.08 -5.51
CA SER A 29 8.03 6.52 -4.27
C SER A 29 6.84 7.30 -3.72
N GLU A 30 6.40 8.36 -4.41
CA GLU A 30 5.28 9.20 -3.99
C GLU A 30 3.94 8.46 -4.05
N VAL A 31 3.05 8.72 -3.08
CA VAL A 31 1.70 8.14 -3.07
C VAL A 31 0.92 8.63 -4.29
N GLY A 32 0.28 7.70 -5.00
CA GLY A 32 -0.42 7.97 -6.25
C GLY A 32 0.45 7.77 -7.49
N GLN A 33 1.76 7.58 -7.34
CA GLN A 33 2.65 7.29 -8.46
C GLN A 33 2.26 5.97 -9.14
N GLN A 34 2.15 6.02 -10.47
CA GLN A 34 1.88 4.84 -11.29
C GLN A 34 3.19 4.17 -11.73
N VAL A 35 3.20 2.84 -11.64
CA VAL A 35 4.28 1.97 -12.11
C VAL A 35 3.69 0.72 -12.76
N GLU A 36 4.50 -0.01 -13.51
CA GLU A 36 4.12 -1.30 -14.07
C GLU A 36 4.87 -2.41 -13.36
N VAL A 37 4.15 -3.49 -13.02
CA VAL A 37 4.72 -4.70 -12.42
C VAL A 37 4.58 -5.84 -13.42
N GLU A 38 5.72 -6.44 -13.76
CA GLU A 38 5.75 -7.63 -14.61
C GLU A 38 5.36 -8.87 -13.80
N LEU A 39 4.32 -9.57 -14.25
CA LEU A 39 3.89 -10.87 -13.73
C LEU A 39 3.75 -11.84 -14.90
N LEU A 40 4.59 -12.87 -14.93
CA LEU A 40 4.60 -13.92 -15.96
C LEU A 40 4.66 -13.35 -17.40
N GLY A 41 5.53 -12.35 -17.63
CA GLY A 41 5.74 -11.72 -18.94
C GLY A 41 4.65 -10.73 -19.36
N LYS A 42 3.70 -10.38 -18.47
CA LYS A 42 2.71 -9.33 -18.68
C LYS A 42 2.89 -8.21 -17.68
N ASN A 43 2.85 -6.97 -18.16
CA ASN A 43 2.88 -5.80 -17.30
C ASN A 43 1.48 -5.45 -16.81
N TYR A 44 1.35 -5.28 -15.49
CA TYR A 44 0.13 -4.85 -14.83
C TYR A 44 0.35 -3.47 -14.20
N THR A 45 -0.58 -2.54 -14.42
CA THR A 45 -0.52 -1.22 -13.79
C THR A 45 -0.71 -1.35 -12.28
N ALA A 46 0.20 -0.75 -11.53
CA ALA A 46 0.15 -0.63 -10.08
C ALA A 46 0.29 0.83 -9.66
N VAL A 47 -0.21 1.13 -8.46
CA VAL A 47 -0.17 2.47 -7.87
C VAL A 47 0.45 2.39 -6.50
N VAL A 48 1.37 3.30 -6.19
CA VAL A 48 1.93 3.43 -4.84
C VAL A 48 0.82 3.96 -3.92
N ILE A 49 0.47 3.18 -2.89
CA ILE A 49 -0.58 3.54 -1.93
C ILE A 49 0.01 4.03 -0.62
N GLN A 50 -0.77 4.84 0.11
CA GLN A 50 -0.47 5.17 1.49
C GLN A 50 -0.55 3.91 2.36
N GLN A 51 0.49 3.65 3.13
CA GLN A 51 0.53 2.54 4.08
C GLN A 51 0.05 2.98 5.49
N PRO A 52 -0.53 2.08 6.29
CA PRO A 52 -0.92 0.71 5.95
C PRO A 52 -2.30 0.66 5.25
N LEU A 53 -2.56 -0.37 4.44
CA LEU A 53 -3.88 -0.53 3.78
C LEU A 53 -5.02 -0.67 4.81
N VAL A 54 -4.77 -1.41 5.89
CA VAL A 54 -5.73 -1.61 6.99
C VAL A 54 -5.05 -1.25 8.29
N LEU A 55 -5.69 -0.38 9.07
CA LEU A 55 -5.21 -0.02 10.40
C LEU A 55 -5.29 -1.22 11.34
N THR A 56 -4.25 -1.43 12.14
CA THR A 56 -4.24 -2.47 13.17
C THR A 56 -5.22 -2.16 14.30
N GLU A 57 -5.71 -3.19 14.98
CA GLU A 57 -6.66 -3.05 16.09
C GLU A 57 -6.18 -2.07 17.18
N PRO A 58 -4.91 -2.11 17.65
CA PRO A 58 -4.46 -1.17 18.66
C PRO A 58 -4.44 0.28 18.17
N THR A 59 -4.17 0.50 16.87
CA THR A 59 -4.18 1.82 16.25
C THR A 59 -5.60 2.37 16.18
N ARG A 60 -6.56 1.54 15.74
CA ARG A 60 -7.98 1.92 15.70
C ARG A 60 -8.53 2.25 17.09
N ASN A 61 -8.23 1.44 18.10
CA ASN A 61 -8.68 1.67 19.48
C ASN A 61 -8.15 3.00 20.05
N ARG A 62 -6.88 3.33 19.78
CA ARG A 62 -6.29 4.61 20.22
C ARG A 62 -6.98 5.80 19.57
N LEU A 63 -7.29 5.72 18.27
CA LEU A 63 -8.00 6.78 17.54
C LEU A 63 -9.41 7.00 18.11
N GLN A 64 -10.14 5.93 18.40
CA GLN A 64 -11.47 6.01 19.02
C GLN A 64 -11.41 6.62 20.43
N LYS A 65 -10.44 6.22 21.26
CA LYS A 65 -10.24 6.79 22.61
C LYS A 65 -9.88 8.28 22.57
N LYS A 66 -9.05 8.73 21.63
CA LYS A 66 -8.75 10.16 21.43
C LYS A 66 -9.98 10.94 20.99
N GLY A 67 -10.73 10.42 20.01
CA GLY A 67 -11.94 11.08 19.49
C GLY A 67 -13.08 11.21 20.51
N GLY A 68 -13.10 10.38 21.55
CA GLY A 68 -14.04 10.52 22.67
C GLY A 68 -13.64 11.59 23.70
N LYS A 69 -12.36 11.94 23.80
CA LYS A 69 -11.84 12.89 24.79
C LYS A 69 -11.96 14.35 24.34
N ASP A 70 -11.95 14.62 23.03
CA ASP A 70 -12.20 15.95 22.44
C ASP A 70 -13.69 16.35 22.42
N LYS A 71 -14.60 15.48 22.86
CA LYS A 71 -16.06 15.71 22.87
C LYS A 71 -16.65 15.98 24.27
N THR A 72 -15.80 16.18 25.28
CA THR A 72 -16.12 16.58 26.66
C THR A 72 -15.25 17.76 27.03
#